data_AF-A0A699Z8A1-F1
#
_entry.id   AF-A0A699Z8A1-F1
#
_cell.length_a   1.000
_cell.length_b   1.000
_cell.length_c   1.000
_cell.angle_alpha   90.00
_cell.angle_beta   90.00
_cell.angle_gamma   90.00
#
_symmetry.space_group_name_H-M   'P 1'
#
loop_
_entity.id
_entity.type
_entity.pdbx_description
1 polymer ?
#
loop_
_entity_poly.entity_id
_entity_poly.type
_entity_poly.pdbx_seq_one_letter_code
_entity_poly.pdbx_strand_id
1 'polypeptide(L)'
;MPLVNNYGVWTDEFKALGLEHTLERSWPDASCFFGEGKPVRLGRGYGRVSRRKLREHLVAMCAEAGVTFLAAEVDSLQGVVSPVGCRLVTLAAGAAAGKFLRYEEGAPSVASQTAYGIEAEVEGYHEAFPGNEMLFMDFRRHHTGVWEQSAPKIRVGSHPNAGDGEWGTSGEVPSFLYAMPLGGDRVFLEETCLVAKVHEEEWSYIPVGGPLPKGDQAVAAFGAAANLVHPATGFSVSRSFREAPRVADELAACIRAGLGVRQASARVWSTLWPQEKRTQTAFHVFGMELLATLDLASTNAFFGTFFKLPSYYWRGYMASQLSSGELIIFALLTFALANNDIRAKLMVHLFSDPAGRYLLDAYVKRYRDSPSPSPSSSPSSSLSALPTPAPAPAVEVKLPASLEPNQA
;
A
#
# COMPACT_ATOMS: atom_id res chain seq x y z
N MET A 1 -26.21 7.16 -1.69
CA MET A 1 -25.08 8.12 -1.61
C MET A 1 -23.88 7.45 -2.26
N PRO A 2 -23.14 8.05 -3.20
CA PRO A 2 -21.89 7.46 -3.65
C PRO A 2 -20.95 7.33 -2.45
N LEU A 3 -20.37 6.14 -2.24
CA LEU A 3 -19.33 5.96 -1.22
C LEU A 3 -18.14 6.86 -1.56
N VAL A 4 -17.68 7.64 -0.58
CA VAL A 4 -16.57 8.57 -0.76
C VAL A 4 -15.39 8.07 0.05
N ASN A 5 -14.38 7.53 -0.64
CA ASN A 5 -13.21 6.93 -0.02
C ASN A 5 -12.51 7.89 0.95
N ASN A 6 -11.99 7.36 2.05
CA ASN A 6 -11.05 8.02 2.95
C ASN A 6 -9.63 7.50 2.67
N TYR A 7 -8.61 8.28 3.04
CA TYR A 7 -7.22 7.87 2.82
C TYR A 7 -6.41 8.04 4.11
N GLY A 8 -5.72 6.97 4.49
CA GLY A 8 -4.72 6.96 5.54
C GLY A 8 -3.31 6.91 4.96
N VAL A 9 -2.35 7.58 5.60
CA VAL A 9 -0.96 7.67 5.16
C VAL A 9 0.01 7.66 6.34
N TRP A 10 1.24 7.21 6.09
CA TRP A 10 2.33 7.37 7.04
C TRP A 10 2.79 8.83 7.08
N THR A 11 2.85 9.41 8.27
CA THR A 11 3.15 10.83 8.48
C THR A 11 4.54 11.22 7.97
N ASP A 12 5.54 10.36 8.15
CA ASP A 12 6.90 10.55 7.66
C ASP A 12 6.98 10.61 6.12
N GLU A 13 6.13 9.86 5.43
CA GLU A 13 6.08 9.90 3.96
C GLU A 13 5.46 11.19 3.45
N PHE A 14 4.37 11.66 4.08
CA PHE A 14 3.76 12.94 3.72
C PHE A 14 4.67 14.12 4.05
N LYS A 15 5.43 14.02 5.15
CA LYS A 15 6.48 14.98 5.49
C LYS A 15 7.54 15.08 4.41
N ALA A 16 8.07 13.93 3.97
CA ALA A 16 9.06 13.88 2.91
C ALA A 16 8.54 14.45 1.57
N LEU A 17 7.22 14.37 1.33
CA LEU A 17 6.55 14.93 0.16
C LEU A 17 6.15 16.41 0.32
N GLY A 18 6.31 17.02 1.50
CA GLY A 18 5.84 18.39 1.77
C GLY A 18 4.30 18.51 1.82
N LEU A 19 3.59 17.43 2.13
CA LEU A 19 2.12 17.35 2.12
C LEU A 19 1.49 17.27 3.52
N GLU A 20 2.27 17.44 4.60
CA GLU A 20 1.78 17.39 5.99
C GLU A 20 0.61 18.36 6.25
N HIS A 21 0.60 19.53 5.62
CA HIS A 21 -0.49 20.52 5.76
C HIS A 21 -1.85 20.01 5.26
N THR A 22 -1.85 18.95 4.43
CA THR A 22 -3.07 18.34 3.88
C THR A 22 -3.68 17.29 4.81
N LEU A 23 -3.03 16.96 5.93
CA LEU A 23 -3.59 16.05 6.92
C LEU A 23 -4.77 16.70 7.67
N GLU A 24 -5.81 15.92 7.91
CA GLU A 24 -6.94 16.28 8.77
C GLU A 24 -6.57 16.02 10.23
N ARG A 25 -6.04 14.84 10.49
CA ARG A 25 -5.58 14.39 11.81
C ARG A 25 -4.37 13.49 11.67
N SER A 26 -3.52 13.50 12.67
CA SER A 26 -2.35 12.62 12.78
C SER A 26 -2.26 12.03 14.17
N TRP A 27 -1.79 10.80 14.24
CA TRP A 27 -1.47 10.08 15.47
C TRP A 27 0.03 9.79 15.50
N PRO A 28 0.71 9.97 16.64
CA PRO A 28 2.14 9.71 16.77
C PRO A 28 2.51 8.24 16.58
N ASP A 29 1.55 7.32 16.76
CA ASP A 29 1.77 5.88 16.63
C ASP A 29 0.56 5.17 16.03
N ALA A 30 0.79 3.95 15.58
CA ALA A 30 -0.19 3.01 15.08
C ALA A 30 -0.01 1.66 15.78
N SER A 31 -1.11 0.98 16.10
CA SER A 31 -1.12 -0.29 16.81
C SER A 31 -1.90 -1.36 16.05
N CYS A 32 -1.42 -2.61 16.13
CA CYS A 32 -2.13 -3.77 15.62
C CYS A 32 -2.43 -4.78 16.73
N PHE A 33 -3.47 -5.58 16.55
CA PHE A 33 -3.77 -6.74 17.37
C PHE A 33 -3.97 -7.96 16.48
N PHE A 34 -3.15 -8.98 16.68
CA PHE A 34 -3.21 -10.24 15.93
C PHE A 34 -3.78 -11.32 16.86
N GLY A 35 -5.10 -11.51 16.80
CA GLY A 35 -5.87 -12.27 17.78
C GLY A 35 -5.98 -11.55 19.14
N GLU A 36 -6.42 -12.27 20.18
CA GLU A 36 -6.68 -11.74 21.54
C GLU A 36 -5.42 -11.42 22.36
N GLY A 37 -4.28 -11.22 21.70
CA GLY A 37 -2.99 -10.94 22.31
C GLY A 37 -2.79 -9.47 22.71
N LYS A 38 -1.58 -9.18 23.21
CA LYS A 38 -1.13 -7.80 23.49
C LYS A 38 -0.99 -6.99 22.19
N PRO A 39 -1.19 -5.66 22.24
CA PRO A 39 -0.97 -4.80 21.07
C PRO A 39 0.48 -4.88 20.58
N VAL A 40 0.64 -4.86 19.25
CA VAL A 40 1.89 -4.63 18.56
C VAL A 40 1.94 -3.16 18.15
N ARG A 41 2.75 -2.37 18.85
CA ARG A 41 2.98 -0.95 18.51
C ARG A 41 3.99 -0.84 17.38
N LEU A 42 3.64 -0.09 16.34
CA LEU A 42 4.46 0.03 15.14
C LEU A 42 5.58 1.08 15.26
N GLY A 43 5.48 1.97 16.26
CA GLY A 43 6.41 3.08 16.46
C GLY A 43 6.48 4.01 15.24
N ARG A 44 5.35 4.19 14.54
CA ARG A 44 5.27 4.95 13.29
C ARG A 44 3.96 5.73 13.23
N GLY A 45 4.06 7.05 13.08
CA GLY A 45 2.90 7.93 13.06
C GLY A 45 2.06 7.75 11.79
N TYR A 46 0.74 7.77 11.95
CA TYR A 46 -0.24 7.62 10.89
C TYR A 46 -1.11 8.88 10.79
N GLY A 47 -1.67 9.17 9.62
CA GLY A 47 -2.49 10.35 9.41
C GLY A 47 -3.67 10.10 8.48
N ARG A 48 -4.82 10.70 8.80
CA ARG A 48 -5.98 10.77 7.91
C ARG A 48 -5.82 11.99 7.01
N VAL A 49 -5.89 11.77 5.70
CA VAL A 49 -5.76 12.82 4.70
C VAL A 49 -7.07 13.61 4.61
N SER A 50 -6.97 14.94 4.70
CA SER A 50 -8.11 15.80 4.37
C SER A 50 -8.25 15.87 2.85
N ARG A 51 -9.26 15.19 2.31
CA ARG A 51 -9.58 15.21 0.87
C ARG A 51 -9.75 16.63 0.34
N ARG A 52 -10.37 17.50 1.15
CA ARG A 52 -10.58 18.90 0.82
C ARG A 52 -9.25 19.63 0.67
N LYS A 53 -8.40 19.61 1.73
CA LYS A 53 -7.11 20.31 1.70
C LYS A 53 -6.19 19.76 0.62
N LEU A 54 -6.14 18.44 0.43
CA LEU A 54 -5.34 17.82 -0.62
C LEU A 54 -5.83 18.24 -2.01
N ARG A 55 -7.14 18.19 -2.27
CA ARG A 55 -7.71 18.65 -3.54
C ARG A 55 -7.42 20.13 -3.80
N GLU A 56 -7.63 20.98 -2.80
CA GLU A 56 -7.35 22.42 -2.90
C GLU A 56 -5.88 22.67 -3.25
N HIS A 57 -4.95 21.99 -2.56
CA HIS A 57 -3.53 22.10 -2.84
C HIS A 57 -3.18 21.70 -4.28
N LEU A 58 -3.67 20.55 -4.76
CA LEU A 58 -3.36 20.06 -6.10
C LEU A 58 -3.99 20.94 -7.19
N VAL A 59 -5.22 21.41 -6.99
CA VAL A 59 -5.90 22.31 -7.93
C VAL A 59 -5.19 23.67 -7.99
N ALA A 60 -4.71 24.18 -6.86
CA ALA A 60 -3.89 25.40 -6.84
C ALA A 60 -2.60 25.24 -7.64
N MET A 61 -1.88 24.14 -7.44
CA MET A 61 -0.68 23.82 -8.25
C MET A 61 -0.99 23.72 -9.74
N CYS A 62 -2.10 23.09 -10.11
CA CYS A 62 -2.56 23.03 -11.49
C CYS A 62 -2.84 24.44 -12.07
N ALA A 63 -3.51 25.30 -11.31
CA ALA A 63 -3.81 26.66 -11.73
C ALA A 63 -2.54 27.51 -11.92
N GLU A 64 -1.59 27.42 -10.99
CA GLU A 64 -0.28 28.10 -11.06
C GLU A 64 0.53 27.64 -12.29
N ALA A 65 0.41 26.35 -12.65
CA ALA A 65 1.05 25.79 -13.84
C ALA A 65 0.27 26.05 -15.15
N GLY A 66 -0.87 26.75 -15.11
CA GLY A 66 -1.69 27.05 -16.29
C GLY A 66 -2.49 25.87 -16.84
N VAL A 67 -2.76 24.85 -16.03
CA VAL A 67 -3.57 23.69 -16.42
C VAL A 67 -5.02 24.11 -16.64
N THR A 68 -5.56 23.76 -17.80
CA THR A 68 -6.98 23.97 -18.13
C THR A 68 -7.76 22.68 -17.89
N PHE A 69 -8.84 22.77 -17.13
CA PHE A 69 -9.77 21.66 -16.90
C PHE A 69 -10.92 21.71 -17.90
N LEU A 70 -11.26 20.57 -18.47
CA LEU A 70 -12.39 20.40 -19.39
C LEU A 70 -13.31 19.31 -18.84
N ALA A 71 -14.60 19.61 -18.77
CA ALA A 71 -15.63 18.62 -18.44
C ALA A 71 -16.14 18.00 -19.75
N ALA A 72 -15.73 16.76 -20.03
CA ALA A 72 -16.14 16.00 -21.19
C ALA A 72 -16.08 14.50 -20.89
N GLU A 73 -16.85 13.71 -21.64
CA GLU A 73 -16.76 12.25 -21.63
C GLU A 73 -15.72 11.77 -22.65
N VAL A 74 -14.96 10.73 -22.29
CA VAL A 74 -14.03 10.05 -23.19
C VAL A 74 -14.51 8.61 -23.36
N ASP A 75 -15.06 8.30 -24.55
CA ASP A 75 -15.59 6.99 -24.90
C ASP A 75 -14.55 6.09 -25.60
N SER A 76 -13.61 6.70 -26.30
CA SER A 76 -12.62 6.04 -27.16
C SER A 76 -11.30 6.83 -27.23
N LEU A 77 -10.20 6.13 -27.51
CA LEU A 77 -8.86 6.70 -27.71
C LEU A 77 -8.32 6.40 -29.11
N GLN A 78 -9.20 6.34 -30.11
CA GLN A 78 -8.88 5.95 -31.48
C GLN A 78 -8.34 7.13 -32.29
N GLY A 79 -7.02 7.18 -32.48
CA GLY A 79 -6.38 8.29 -33.18
C GLY A 79 -6.35 9.54 -32.30
N VAL A 80 -5.18 10.12 -32.10
CA VAL A 80 -4.99 11.27 -31.21
C VAL A 80 -5.51 12.54 -31.89
N VAL A 81 -6.83 12.62 -32.08
CA VAL A 81 -7.58 13.80 -32.50
C VAL A 81 -8.83 13.89 -31.63
N SER A 82 -8.60 14.11 -30.34
CA SER A 82 -9.62 14.71 -29.49
C SER A 82 -9.91 16.12 -30.01
N PRO A 83 -11.12 16.69 -29.86
CA PRO A 83 -11.43 18.09 -30.20
C PRO A 83 -10.49 19.11 -29.53
N VAL A 84 -9.67 18.69 -28.57
CA VAL A 84 -8.70 19.51 -27.82
C VAL A 84 -7.29 19.49 -28.43
N GLY A 85 -7.03 18.75 -29.52
CA GLY A 85 -5.70 18.74 -30.17
C GLY A 85 -4.57 18.27 -29.25
N CYS A 86 -4.71 17.08 -28.65
CA CYS A 86 -3.74 16.54 -27.71
C CYS A 86 -2.50 15.94 -28.42
N ARG A 87 -1.31 16.09 -27.81
CA ARG A 87 -0.06 15.45 -28.30
C ARG A 87 0.19 14.08 -27.65
N LEU A 88 -0.27 13.90 -26.42
CA LEU A 88 -0.14 12.68 -25.65
C LEU A 88 -1.34 12.55 -24.69
N VAL A 89 -1.75 11.31 -24.41
CA VAL A 89 -2.79 10.99 -23.44
C VAL A 89 -2.18 10.17 -22.30
N THR A 90 -2.45 10.60 -21.06
CA THR A 90 -2.12 9.87 -19.84
C THR A 90 -3.41 9.61 -19.05
N LEU A 91 -3.77 8.34 -18.91
CA LEU A 91 -4.95 7.93 -18.15
C LEU A 91 -4.68 7.98 -16.64
N ALA A 92 -5.53 8.69 -15.90
CA ALA A 92 -5.47 8.77 -14.43
C ALA A 92 -6.84 8.47 -13.77
N ALA A 93 -7.76 7.82 -14.48
CA ALA A 93 -9.14 7.55 -14.03
C ALA A 93 -9.27 6.33 -13.08
N GLY A 94 -8.17 5.97 -12.39
CA GLY A 94 -8.13 4.76 -11.56
C GLY A 94 -8.24 3.46 -12.36
N ALA A 95 -8.50 2.35 -11.67
CA ALA A 95 -8.52 1.02 -12.29
C ALA A 95 -9.65 0.82 -13.33
N ALA A 96 -10.73 1.61 -13.24
CA ALA A 96 -11.80 1.64 -14.24
C ALA A 96 -11.31 2.05 -15.65
N ALA A 97 -10.10 2.60 -15.76
CA ALA A 97 -9.46 2.88 -17.04
C ALA A 97 -9.02 1.61 -17.82
N GLY A 98 -9.20 0.42 -17.24
CA GLY A 98 -8.79 -0.86 -17.85
C GLY A 98 -9.32 -1.10 -19.27
N LYS A 99 -10.50 -0.56 -19.62
CA LYS A 99 -11.05 -0.66 -20.99
C LYS A 99 -10.17 -0.04 -22.08
N PHE A 100 -9.24 0.84 -21.69
CA PHE A 100 -8.34 1.55 -22.58
C PHE A 100 -6.90 1.01 -22.58
N LEU A 101 -6.60 0.01 -21.74
CA LEU A 101 -5.26 -0.50 -21.52
C LEU A 101 -5.17 -1.98 -21.87
N ARG A 102 -4.00 -2.40 -22.36
CA ARG A 102 -3.62 -3.81 -22.51
C ARG A 102 -2.63 -4.17 -21.42
N TYR A 103 -2.77 -5.37 -20.88
CA TYR A 103 -1.95 -5.89 -19.79
C TYR A 103 -1.17 -7.14 -20.22
N GLU A 104 -0.06 -7.41 -19.54
CA GLU A 104 0.77 -8.59 -19.76
C GLU A 104 0.00 -9.89 -19.51
N GLU A 105 0.37 -10.95 -20.23
CA GLU A 105 -0.21 -12.28 -20.08
C GLU A 105 0.56 -13.09 -19.03
N GLY A 106 -0.14 -13.99 -18.33
CA GLY A 106 0.48 -14.94 -17.39
C GLY A 106 0.75 -14.41 -15.99
N ALA A 107 0.36 -13.17 -15.65
CA ALA A 107 0.30 -12.75 -14.26
C ALA A 107 -0.93 -13.38 -13.56
N PRO A 108 -0.86 -13.62 -12.24
CA PRO A 108 -2.03 -14.02 -11.45
C PRO A 108 -3.21 -13.05 -11.62
N SER A 109 -4.42 -13.56 -11.37
CA SER A 109 -5.65 -12.76 -11.40
C SER A 109 -5.58 -11.58 -10.44
N VAL A 110 -6.31 -10.50 -10.75
CA VAL A 110 -6.42 -9.35 -9.84
C VAL A 110 -7.14 -9.81 -8.57
N ALA A 111 -6.45 -9.71 -7.43
CA ALA A 111 -7.11 -9.83 -6.14
C ALA A 111 -7.76 -8.49 -5.76
N SER A 112 -8.69 -8.55 -4.82
CA SER A 112 -9.48 -7.40 -4.43
C SER A 112 -9.51 -7.27 -2.92
N GLN A 113 -9.57 -6.03 -2.46
CA GLN A 113 -9.82 -5.69 -1.07
C GLN A 113 -11.09 -4.85 -1.03
N THR A 114 -12.00 -5.17 -0.11
CA THR A 114 -13.16 -4.33 0.18
C THR A 114 -13.04 -3.78 1.58
N ALA A 115 -13.55 -2.57 1.75
CA ALA A 115 -13.56 -1.89 3.03
C ALA A 115 -14.87 -1.12 3.19
N TYR A 116 -15.53 -1.28 4.32
CA TYR A 116 -16.73 -0.51 4.66
C TYR A 116 -16.44 0.33 5.89
N GLY A 117 -16.54 1.65 5.73
CA GLY A 117 -16.22 2.61 6.77
C GLY A 117 -17.36 3.53 7.13
N ILE A 118 -17.50 3.80 8.42
CA ILE A 118 -18.44 4.79 8.99
C ILE A 118 -17.70 5.71 9.97
N GLU A 119 -18.16 6.95 10.05
CA GLU A 119 -17.79 7.85 11.14
C GLU A 119 -18.95 7.86 12.14
N ALA A 120 -18.66 7.58 13.41
CA ALA A 120 -19.65 7.44 14.47
C ALA A 120 -19.17 8.08 15.78
N GLU A 121 -20.12 8.49 16.62
CA GLU A 121 -19.87 8.77 18.03
C GLU A 121 -19.95 7.45 18.80
N VAL A 122 -18.89 7.10 19.54
CA VAL A 122 -18.76 5.84 20.24
C VAL A 122 -18.56 6.13 21.72
N GLU A 123 -19.63 5.97 22.50
CA GLU A 123 -19.61 6.10 23.95
C GLU A 123 -18.59 5.12 24.56
N GLY A 124 -17.71 5.63 25.43
CA GLY A 124 -16.69 4.80 26.10
C GLY A 124 -15.54 4.33 25.20
N TYR A 125 -15.36 4.88 23.98
CA TYR A 125 -14.27 4.45 23.10
C TYR A 125 -12.89 4.51 23.77
N HIS A 126 -12.63 5.57 24.52
CA HIS A 126 -11.37 5.80 25.23
C HIS A 126 -11.12 4.82 26.39
N GLU A 127 -12.15 4.09 26.83
CA GLU A 127 -12.04 3.04 27.84
C GLU A 127 -11.59 1.71 27.22
N ALA A 128 -11.98 1.46 25.97
CA ALA A 128 -11.65 0.24 25.23
C ALA A 128 -10.39 0.37 24.35
N PHE A 129 -10.07 1.58 23.88
CA PHE A 129 -8.99 1.84 22.93
C PHE A 129 -8.20 3.13 23.25
N PRO A 130 -6.89 3.17 22.94
CA PRO A 130 -6.07 4.37 23.11
C PRO A 130 -6.54 5.50 22.18
N GLY A 131 -6.93 6.64 22.74
CA GLY A 131 -7.40 7.80 21.97
C GLY A 131 -6.31 8.58 21.21
N ASN A 132 -5.05 8.31 21.50
CA ASN A 132 -3.88 8.99 20.94
C ASN A 132 -3.12 8.15 19.91
N GLU A 133 -3.64 6.99 19.52
CA GLU A 133 -3.00 6.08 18.57
C GLU A 133 -4.00 5.66 17.50
N MET A 134 -3.49 5.37 16.30
CA MET A 134 -4.28 4.79 15.23
C MET A 134 -4.39 3.28 15.44
N LEU A 135 -5.61 2.73 15.45
CA LEU A 135 -5.80 1.28 15.38
C LEU A 135 -5.69 0.83 13.92
N PHE A 136 -4.54 0.28 13.55
CA PHE A 136 -4.18 0.02 12.17
C PHE A 136 -4.66 -1.34 11.66
N MET A 137 -4.53 -2.39 12.47
CA MET A 137 -5.10 -3.70 12.15
C MET A 137 -5.58 -4.36 13.43
N ASP A 138 -6.89 -4.44 13.65
CA ASP A 138 -7.44 -5.14 14.80
C ASP A 138 -8.20 -6.39 14.39
N PHE A 139 -7.56 -7.54 14.58
CA PHE A 139 -8.15 -8.86 14.36
C PHE A 139 -8.87 -9.40 15.61
N ARG A 140 -8.90 -8.68 16.74
CA ARG A 140 -9.65 -9.10 17.94
C ARG A 140 -11.13 -8.89 17.72
N ARG A 141 -11.97 -9.80 18.16
CA ARG A 141 -13.39 -9.81 17.75
C ARG A 141 -14.34 -9.07 18.70
N HIS A 142 -13.78 -8.36 19.65
CA HIS A 142 -14.47 -7.49 20.60
C HIS A 142 -15.36 -6.38 19.99
N HIS A 143 -15.05 -5.90 18.78
CA HIS A 143 -15.89 -4.94 18.05
C HIS A 143 -17.00 -5.63 17.22
N THR A 144 -16.94 -6.96 17.07
CA THR A 144 -18.00 -7.76 16.41
C THR A 144 -19.08 -8.25 17.39
N GLY A 145 -19.07 -7.75 18.63
CA GLY A 145 -20.19 -7.83 19.57
C GLY A 145 -20.25 -9.08 20.42
N VAL A 146 -19.20 -9.37 21.21
CA VAL A 146 -19.29 -10.38 22.28
C VAL A 146 -18.43 -10.02 23.49
N TRP A 147 -19.00 -9.31 24.47
CA TRP A 147 -18.54 -9.33 25.87
C TRP A 147 -19.72 -9.46 26.83
N GLU A 148 -19.44 -9.72 28.11
CA GLU A 148 -20.44 -9.85 29.16
C GLU A 148 -21.25 -8.56 29.41
N GLN A 149 -20.79 -7.41 28.87
CA GLN A 149 -21.44 -6.09 29.01
C GLN A 149 -21.54 -5.23 27.73
N SER A 150 -21.17 -5.73 26.54
CA SER A 150 -21.40 -4.99 25.28
C SER A 150 -21.82 -5.91 24.13
N ALA A 151 -22.81 -5.41 23.36
CA ALA A 151 -23.59 -6.00 22.26
C ALA A 151 -23.95 -7.49 22.41
N PRO A 152 -25.25 -7.86 22.48
CA PRO A 152 -25.68 -9.21 22.80
C PRO A 152 -25.12 -10.21 21.79
N LYS A 153 -24.35 -11.18 22.30
CA LYS A 153 -23.95 -12.40 21.60
C LYS A 153 -25.17 -12.92 20.84
N ILE A 154 -25.16 -12.78 19.51
CA ILE A 154 -26.22 -13.32 18.68
C ILE A 154 -26.15 -14.84 18.85
N ARG A 155 -27.11 -15.42 19.57
CA ARG A 155 -27.22 -16.88 19.73
C ARG A 155 -27.67 -17.45 18.39
N VAL A 156 -27.07 -18.55 17.96
CA VAL A 156 -27.56 -19.33 16.81
C VAL A 156 -29.07 -19.54 16.98
N GLY A 157 -29.87 -19.02 16.02
CA GLY A 157 -31.34 -19.03 16.07
C GLY A 157 -32.02 -17.79 16.66
N SER A 158 -31.29 -16.78 17.14
CA SER A 158 -31.84 -15.51 17.68
C SER A 158 -31.83 -14.33 16.70
N HIS A 159 -31.13 -14.47 15.58
CA HIS A 159 -31.12 -13.53 14.46
C HIS A 159 -30.99 -14.33 13.16
N PRO A 160 -31.56 -13.89 12.02
CA PRO A 160 -31.47 -14.61 10.75
C PRO A 160 -30.04 -14.93 10.32
N ASN A 161 -29.09 -14.03 10.65
CA ASN A 161 -27.68 -14.14 10.28
C ASN A 161 -26.79 -14.69 11.41
N ALA A 162 -27.39 -15.26 12.47
CA ALA A 162 -26.68 -15.77 13.65
C ALA A 162 -25.75 -16.97 13.37
N GLY A 163 -25.92 -17.62 12.22
CA GLY A 163 -25.10 -18.74 11.76
C GLY A 163 -24.19 -18.40 10.58
N ASP A 164 -24.23 -17.16 10.08
CA ASP A 164 -23.49 -16.75 8.89
C ASP A 164 -22.10 -16.25 9.29
N GLY A 165 -21.24 -17.22 9.61
CA GLY A 165 -19.85 -17.03 9.97
C GLY A 165 -19.41 -18.24 10.76
N GLU A 166 -18.51 -19.06 10.22
CA GLU A 166 -17.94 -20.20 10.95
C GLU A 166 -17.01 -19.69 12.07
N TRP A 167 -17.61 -19.14 13.12
CA TRP A 167 -16.94 -18.43 14.21
C TRP A 167 -15.89 -19.31 14.89
N GLY A 168 -14.62 -18.90 14.87
CA GLY A 168 -13.54 -19.62 15.53
C GLY A 168 -13.19 -20.97 14.88
N THR A 169 -13.58 -21.21 13.63
CA THR A 169 -13.15 -22.38 12.85
C THR A 169 -12.05 -21.99 11.85
N SER A 170 -11.44 -23.01 11.22
CA SER A 170 -10.51 -22.82 10.11
C SER A 170 -11.17 -22.34 8.80
N GLY A 171 -12.51 -22.30 8.71
CA GLY A 171 -13.25 -21.83 7.54
C GLY A 171 -13.69 -20.37 7.62
N GLU A 172 -13.33 -19.66 8.70
CA GLU A 172 -13.62 -18.25 8.89
C GLU A 172 -12.79 -17.34 7.95
N VAL A 173 -13.46 -16.42 7.25
CA VAL A 173 -12.79 -15.45 6.36
C VAL A 173 -12.12 -14.34 7.18
N PRO A 174 -10.81 -14.09 7.01
CA PRO A 174 -10.12 -13.06 7.77
C PRO A 174 -10.59 -11.65 7.37
N SER A 175 -11.01 -10.89 8.36
CA SER A 175 -11.30 -9.45 8.29
C SER A 175 -10.73 -8.75 9.54
N PHE A 176 -10.53 -7.45 9.45
CA PHE A 176 -10.00 -6.66 10.55
C PHE A 176 -10.49 -5.22 10.53
N LEU A 177 -10.54 -4.61 11.72
CA LEU A 177 -10.99 -3.25 11.93
C LEU A 177 -9.82 -2.25 11.90
N TYR A 178 -10.01 -1.16 11.16
CA TYR A 178 -9.33 0.11 11.32
C TYR A 178 -10.15 1.04 12.22
N ALA A 179 -9.51 1.73 13.17
CA ALA A 179 -10.17 2.78 13.94
C ALA A 179 -9.29 4.03 14.08
N MET A 180 -9.81 5.15 13.59
CA MET A 180 -9.21 6.48 13.64
C MET A 180 -9.96 7.34 14.67
N PRO A 181 -9.49 7.48 15.91
CA PRO A 181 -10.14 8.38 16.86
C PRO A 181 -9.99 9.81 16.36
N LEU A 182 -11.10 10.54 16.20
CA LEU A 182 -11.17 11.93 15.69
C LEU A 182 -11.35 12.97 16.81
N GLY A 183 -11.66 12.49 18.03
CA GLY A 183 -11.73 13.29 19.25
C GLY A 183 -13.17 13.68 19.60
N GLY A 184 -13.44 13.82 20.90
CA GLY A 184 -14.80 14.01 21.44
C GLY A 184 -15.68 12.80 21.11
N ASP A 185 -15.20 11.59 21.44
CA ASP A 185 -15.84 10.29 21.20
C ASP A 185 -16.17 9.95 19.74
N ARG A 186 -15.85 10.83 18.79
CA ARG A 186 -15.95 10.55 17.36
C ARG A 186 -14.80 9.68 16.89
N VAL A 187 -15.14 8.64 16.14
CA VAL A 187 -14.22 7.64 15.60
C VAL A 187 -14.65 7.30 14.19
N PHE A 188 -13.69 7.23 13.27
CA PHE A 188 -13.92 6.56 11.99
C PHE A 188 -13.53 5.09 12.13
N LEU A 189 -14.46 4.20 11.84
CA LEU A 189 -14.35 2.75 11.92
C LEU A 189 -14.45 2.19 10.51
N GLU A 190 -13.53 1.31 10.11
CA GLU A 190 -13.55 0.68 8.79
C GLU A 190 -13.19 -0.80 8.89
N GLU A 191 -14.15 -1.66 8.55
CA GLU A 191 -13.92 -3.11 8.45
C GLU A 191 -13.34 -3.42 7.08
N THR A 192 -12.23 -4.15 7.05
CA THR A 192 -11.50 -4.52 5.82
C THR A 192 -11.43 -6.03 5.68
N CYS A 193 -11.75 -6.55 4.50
CA CYS A 193 -11.54 -7.95 4.16
C CYS A 193 -10.77 -8.13 2.85
N LEU A 194 -9.95 -9.18 2.80
CA LEU A 194 -9.32 -9.65 1.57
C LEU A 194 -10.30 -10.57 0.85
N VAL A 195 -10.56 -10.30 -0.42
CA VAL A 195 -11.53 -11.06 -1.21
C VAL A 195 -10.83 -12.25 -1.85
N ALA A 196 -11.11 -13.45 -1.34
CA ALA A 196 -10.63 -14.71 -1.93
C ALA A 196 -11.33 -15.03 -3.26
N LYS A 197 -12.62 -14.66 -3.41
CA LYS A 197 -13.40 -14.86 -4.64
C LYS A 197 -14.53 -13.84 -4.75
N VAL A 198 -14.61 -13.14 -5.89
CA VAL A 198 -15.71 -12.20 -6.18
C VAL A 198 -16.89 -12.96 -6.77
N HIS A 199 -18.08 -12.79 -6.18
CA HIS A 199 -19.34 -13.38 -6.66
C HIS A 199 -20.31 -12.32 -7.20
N GLU A 200 -20.35 -11.14 -6.59
CA GLU A 200 -21.16 -9.97 -6.95
C GLU A 200 -20.43 -8.69 -6.49
N GLU A 201 -20.66 -7.55 -7.16
CA GLU A 201 -19.95 -6.29 -6.91
C GLU A 201 -20.87 -5.22 -6.28
N GLU A 202 -20.52 -4.75 -5.07
CA GLU A 202 -21.11 -3.55 -4.43
C GLU A 202 -19.99 -2.57 -4.01
N TRP A 203 -20.27 -1.26 -4.03
CA TRP A 203 -19.27 -0.19 -4.27
C TRP A 203 -18.39 0.21 -3.07
N SER A 204 -17.37 -0.60 -2.77
CA SER A 204 -16.10 -0.14 -2.19
C SER A 204 -14.99 -1.10 -2.64
N TYR A 205 -14.45 -0.86 -3.84
CA TYR A 205 -13.57 -1.79 -4.55
C TYR A 205 -12.18 -1.19 -4.75
N ILE A 206 -11.15 -1.85 -4.23
CA ILE A 206 -9.74 -1.52 -4.48
C ILE A 206 -9.07 -2.74 -5.11
N PRO A 207 -8.76 -2.70 -6.42
CA PRO A 207 -8.00 -3.77 -7.05
C PRO A 207 -6.56 -3.70 -6.57
N VAL A 208 -6.03 -4.84 -6.14
CA VAL A 208 -4.67 -4.97 -5.62
C VAL A 208 -3.93 -6.08 -6.37
N GLY A 209 -2.80 -5.74 -6.99
CA GLY A 209 -2.05 -6.68 -7.83
C GLY A 209 -2.51 -6.73 -9.29
N GLY A 210 -2.35 -7.91 -9.92
CA GLY A 210 -2.66 -8.14 -11.33
C GLY A 210 -1.52 -7.85 -12.33
N PRO A 211 -1.75 -8.13 -13.62
CA PRO A 211 -0.74 -7.98 -14.67
C PRO A 211 -0.36 -6.52 -14.90
N LEU A 212 0.92 -6.25 -15.13
CA LEU A 212 1.39 -4.90 -15.47
C LEU A 212 0.92 -4.47 -16.88
N PRO A 213 0.76 -3.17 -17.15
CA PRO A 213 0.42 -2.68 -18.49
C PRO A 213 1.50 -3.02 -19.52
N LYS A 214 1.11 -3.41 -20.74
CA LYS A 214 2.05 -3.67 -21.86
C LYS A 214 2.76 -2.36 -22.25
N GLY A 215 4.09 -2.39 -22.33
CA GLY A 215 4.89 -1.19 -22.61
C GLY A 215 4.84 -0.69 -24.07
N ASP A 216 4.28 -1.49 -24.98
CA ASP A 216 4.23 -1.22 -26.43
C ASP A 216 2.96 -0.48 -26.89
N GLN A 217 2.07 -0.12 -25.95
CA GLN A 217 0.79 0.49 -26.26
C GLN A 217 0.89 2.01 -26.44
N ALA A 218 -0.02 2.59 -27.23
CA ALA A 218 -0.01 4.02 -27.56
C ALA A 218 -0.56 4.93 -26.45
N VAL A 219 -1.07 4.34 -25.36
CA VAL A 219 -1.68 5.06 -24.25
C VAL A 219 -0.81 4.90 -23.01
N ALA A 220 -0.43 6.00 -22.38
CA ALA A 220 0.21 5.98 -21.07
C ALA A 220 -0.84 6.03 -19.96
N ALA A 221 -0.51 5.58 -18.76
CA ALA A 221 -1.34 5.75 -17.58
C ALA A 221 -0.50 6.15 -16.36
N PHE A 222 -1.19 6.59 -15.30
CA PHE A 222 -0.58 6.96 -14.03
C PHE A 222 -1.48 6.57 -12.85
N GLY A 223 -0.89 6.45 -11.65
CA GLY A 223 -1.61 6.10 -10.43
C GLY A 223 -2.16 4.68 -10.46
N ALA A 224 -3.38 4.48 -9.95
CA ALA A 224 -4.01 3.16 -9.93
C ALA A 224 -4.25 2.59 -11.34
N ALA A 225 -4.49 3.42 -12.36
CA ALA A 225 -4.59 2.99 -13.76
C ALA A 225 -3.27 2.40 -14.30
N ALA A 226 -2.14 2.73 -13.68
CA ALA A 226 -0.83 2.22 -14.02
C ALA A 226 -0.36 1.09 -13.10
N ASN A 227 -1.22 0.53 -12.23
CA ASN A 227 -0.90 -0.46 -11.18
C ASN A 227 0.07 0.04 -10.09
N LEU A 228 -0.01 1.32 -9.71
CA LEU A 228 0.77 1.84 -8.58
C LEU A 228 0.18 1.50 -7.20
N VAL A 229 -0.91 0.75 -7.14
CA VAL A 229 -1.48 0.23 -5.89
C VAL A 229 -0.59 -0.90 -5.36
N HIS A 230 -0.20 -0.84 -4.10
CA HIS A 230 0.57 -1.88 -3.46
C HIS A 230 -0.27 -3.17 -3.33
N PRO A 231 0.16 -4.30 -3.92
CA PRO A 231 -0.66 -5.53 -3.96
C PRO A 231 -1.07 -6.05 -2.58
N ALA A 232 -0.20 -6.02 -1.58
CA ALA A 232 -0.53 -6.58 -0.26
C ALA A 232 -1.25 -5.63 0.71
N THR A 233 -1.30 -4.32 0.42
CA THR A 233 -1.79 -3.32 1.41
C THR A 233 -2.82 -2.34 0.86
N GLY A 234 -3.01 -2.27 -0.46
CA GLY A 234 -3.85 -1.26 -1.10
C GLY A 234 -3.26 0.16 -1.12
N PHE A 235 -2.06 0.38 -0.57
CA PHE A 235 -1.46 1.72 -0.48
C PHE A 235 -1.01 2.23 -1.85
N SER A 236 -1.41 3.45 -2.19
CA SER A 236 -1.10 4.04 -3.51
C SER A 236 -0.80 5.54 -3.48
N VAL A 237 -1.35 6.29 -2.51
CA VAL A 237 -1.30 7.76 -2.49
C VAL A 237 0.14 8.27 -2.40
N SER A 238 0.87 7.92 -1.34
CA SER A 238 2.26 8.36 -1.15
C SER A 238 3.17 7.91 -2.28
N ARG A 239 3.00 6.66 -2.77
CA ARG A 239 3.76 6.14 -3.90
C ARG A 239 3.50 6.94 -5.18
N SER A 240 2.23 7.26 -5.47
CA SER A 240 1.86 8.05 -6.64
C SER A 240 2.51 9.43 -6.60
N PHE A 241 2.47 10.14 -5.47
CA PHE A 241 3.16 11.43 -5.35
C PHE A 241 4.68 11.33 -5.51
N ARG A 242 5.28 10.24 -5.02
CA ARG A 242 6.73 10.00 -5.14
C ARG A 242 7.17 9.73 -6.57
N GLU A 243 6.35 9.01 -7.36
CA GLU A 243 6.67 8.65 -8.75
C GLU A 243 6.28 9.77 -9.75
N ALA A 244 5.35 10.67 -9.39
CA ALA A 244 4.81 11.69 -10.30
C ALA A 244 5.87 12.63 -10.92
N PRO A 245 6.82 13.22 -10.17
CA PRO A 245 7.81 14.13 -10.75
C PRO A 245 8.64 13.47 -11.85
N ARG A 246 9.11 12.24 -11.60
CA ARG A 246 9.93 11.48 -12.55
C ARG A 246 9.18 11.19 -13.85
N VAL A 247 7.90 10.86 -13.77
CA VAL A 247 7.06 10.64 -14.96
C VAL A 247 6.82 11.94 -15.70
N ALA A 248 6.54 13.05 -14.99
CA ALA A 248 6.35 14.35 -15.60
C ALA A 248 7.62 14.83 -16.34
N ASP A 249 8.80 14.62 -15.76
CA ASP A 249 10.08 14.97 -16.40
C ASP A 249 10.32 14.18 -17.68
N GLU A 250 10.05 12.87 -17.66
CA GLU A 250 10.17 12.00 -18.84
C GLU A 250 9.18 12.41 -19.94
N LEU A 251 7.94 12.72 -19.55
CA LEU A 251 6.91 13.24 -20.47
C LEU A 251 7.37 14.54 -21.13
N ALA A 252 7.88 15.48 -20.34
CA ALA A 252 8.39 16.76 -20.85
C ALA A 252 9.59 16.53 -21.79
N ALA A 253 10.48 15.59 -21.48
CA ALA A 253 11.60 15.23 -22.36
C ALA A 253 11.12 14.65 -23.69
N CYS A 254 10.13 13.74 -23.67
CA CYS A 254 9.53 13.17 -24.88
C CYS A 254 8.89 14.25 -25.76
N ILE A 255 8.18 15.21 -25.15
CA ILE A 255 7.55 16.35 -25.83
C ILE A 255 8.59 17.25 -26.50
N ARG A 256 9.68 17.58 -25.81
CA ARG A 256 10.79 18.40 -26.34
C ARG A 256 11.52 17.70 -27.48
N ALA A 257 11.71 16.39 -27.39
CA ALA A 257 12.33 15.59 -28.44
C ALA A 257 11.42 15.32 -29.65
N GLY A 258 10.15 15.73 -29.60
CA GLY A 258 9.20 15.52 -30.70
C GLY A 258 8.86 14.06 -30.94
N LEU A 259 8.96 13.20 -29.92
CA LEU A 259 8.69 11.78 -30.07
C LEU A 259 7.23 11.51 -30.45
N GLY A 260 7.02 10.50 -31.28
CA GLY A 260 5.67 10.02 -31.59
C GLY A 260 5.00 9.43 -30.35
N VAL A 261 3.66 9.44 -30.33
CA VAL A 261 2.82 8.97 -29.21
C VAL A 261 3.25 7.60 -28.68
N ARG A 262 3.47 6.63 -29.57
CA ARG A 262 3.92 5.27 -29.19
C ARG A 262 5.28 5.26 -28.49
N GLN A 263 6.23 6.06 -28.98
CA GLN A 263 7.57 6.16 -28.40
C GLN A 263 7.53 6.85 -27.03
N ALA A 264 6.78 7.95 -26.92
CA ALA A 264 6.59 8.65 -25.66
C ALA A 264 5.89 7.77 -24.61
N SER A 265 4.83 7.05 -25.00
CA SER A 265 4.15 6.08 -24.14
C SER A 265 5.10 4.97 -23.66
N ALA A 266 5.90 4.39 -24.56
CA ALA A 266 6.88 3.38 -24.19
C ALA A 266 7.92 3.89 -23.17
N ARG A 267 8.36 5.15 -23.31
CA ARG A 267 9.28 5.81 -22.37
C ARG A 267 8.65 6.05 -20.99
N VAL A 268 7.37 6.41 -20.95
CA VAL A 268 6.62 6.50 -19.68
C VAL A 268 6.54 5.13 -19.01
N TRP A 269 6.18 4.10 -19.77
CA TRP A 269 6.10 2.73 -19.25
C TRP A 269 7.45 2.20 -18.76
N SER A 270 8.54 2.48 -19.46
CA SER A 270 9.89 2.10 -19.00
C SER A 270 10.34 2.87 -17.76
N THR A 271 9.82 4.09 -17.58
CA THR A 271 10.10 4.94 -16.41
C THR A 271 9.37 4.45 -15.17
N LEU A 272 8.08 4.11 -15.31
CA LEU A 272 7.24 3.58 -14.24
C LEU A 272 7.60 2.14 -13.88
N TRP A 273 7.84 1.30 -14.90
CA TRP A 273 8.04 -0.13 -14.76
C TRP A 273 9.38 -0.60 -15.35
N PRO A 274 10.52 -0.07 -14.89
CA PRO A 274 11.82 -0.65 -15.19
C PRO A 274 11.90 -2.08 -14.64
N GLN A 275 12.87 -2.87 -15.13
CA GLN A 275 13.01 -4.29 -14.75
C GLN A 275 13.08 -4.49 -13.22
N GLU A 276 13.75 -3.60 -12.49
CA GLU A 276 13.75 -3.57 -11.01
C GLU A 276 12.33 -3.53 -10.43
N LYS A 277 11.51 -2.56 -10.84
CA LYS A 277 10.16 -2.35 -10.30
C LYS A 277 9.22 -3.49 -10.71
N ARG A 278 9.44 -4.11 -11.87
CA ARG A 278 8.73 -5.32 -12.30
C ARG A 278 9.04 -6.50 -11.39
N THR A 279 10.32 -6.74 -11.09
CA THR A 279 10.74 -7.81 -10.16
C THR A 279 10.22 -7.56 -8.75
N GLN A 280 10.26 -6.31 -8.27
CA GLN A 280 9.64 -5.93 -7.00
C GLN A 280 8.14 -6.22 -7.03
N THR A 281 7.42 -5.84 -8.09
CA THR A 281 5.97 -6.07 -8.18
C THR A 281 5.63 -7.54 -8.17
N ALA A 282 6.37 -8.38 -8.89
CA ALA A 282 6.17 -9.83 -8.85
C ALA A 282 6.30 -10.40 -7.43
N PHE A 283 7.23 -9.87 -6.63
CA PHE A 283 7.36 -10.24 -5.22
C PHE A 283 6.17 -9.80 -4.37
N HIS A 284 5.66 -8.59 -4.58
CA HIS A 284 4.47 -8.12 -3.85
C HIS A 284 3.20 -8.87 -4.27
N VAL A 285 3.07 -9.23 -5.56
CA VAL A 285 1.99 -10.09 -6.07
C VAL A 285 2.07 -11.47 -5.40
N PHE A 286 3.25 -12.08 -5.33
CA PHE A 286 3.44 -13.34 -4.60
C PHE A 286 2.97 -13.25 -3.15
N GLY A 287 3.38 -12.20 -2.43
CA GLY A 287 2.96 -11.98 -1.04
C GLY A 287 1.46 -11.76 -0.88
N MET A 288 0.83 -11.04 -1.82
CA MET A 288 -0.62 -10.84 -1.84
C MET A 288 -1.35 -12.16 -2.07
N GLU A 289 -0.96 -12.94 -3.08
CA GLU A 289 -1.59 -14.23 -3.39
C GLU A 289 -1.45 -15.20 -2.21
N LEU A 290 -0.30 -15.17 -1.51
CA LEU A 290 -0.13 -15.94 -0.29
C LEU A 290 -1.16 -15.53 0.76
N LEU A 291 -1.27 -14.23 1.05
CA LEU A 291 -2.20 -13.69 2.05
C LEU A 291 -3.65 -14.07 1.75
N ALA A 292 -4.05 -14.08 0.47
CA ALA A 292 -5.39 -14.48 0.04
C ALA A 292 -5.72 -15.96 0.33
N THR A 293 -4.71 -16.81 0.55
CA THR A 293 -4.88 -18.23 0.89
C THR A 293 -4.86 -18.52 2.39
N LEU A 294 -4.53 -17.54 3.24
CA LEU A 294 -4.37 -17.75 4.67
C LEU A 294 -5.73 -17.72 5.39
N ASP A 295 -5.96 -18.70 6.26
CA ASP A 295 -7.03 -18.61 7.26
C ASP A 295 -6.69 -17.55 8.34
N LEU A 296 -7.64 -17.29 9.25
CA LEU A 296 -7.46 -16.30 10.32
C LEU A 296 -6.25 -16.59 11.23
N ALA A 297 -6.06 -17.85 11.63
CA ALA A 297 -4.96 -18.24 12.52
C ALA A 297 -3.59 -18.00 11.85
N SER A 298 -3.48 -18.35 10.58
CA SER A 298 -2.30 -18.16 9.75
C SER A 298 -2.06 -16.69 9.46
N THR A 299 -3.11 -15.92 9.20
CA THR A 299 -3.03 -14.48 8.98
C THR A 299 -2.46 -13.78 10.23
N ASN A 300 -2.99 -14.11 11.41
CA ASN A 300 -2.47 -13.60 12.69
C ASN A 300 -1.00 -13.98 12.91
N ALA A 301 -0.63 -15.25 12.65
CA ALA A 301 0.75 -15.72 12.80
C ALA A 301 1.72 -15.03 11.81
N PHE A 302 1.27 -14.83 10.56
CA PHE A 302 2.02 -14.14 9.53
C PHE A 302 2.30 -12.69 9.91
N PHE A 303 1.26 -11.89 10.21
CA PHE A 303 1.45 -10.49 10.55
C PHE A 303 2.19 -10.30 11.88
N GLY A 304 1.95 -11.18 12.86
CA GLY A 304 2.74 -11.23 14.09
C GLY A 304 4.23 -11.50 13.85
N THR A 305 4.59 -12.19 12.76
CA THR A 305 5.98 -12.37 12.31
C THR A 305 6.47 -11.16 11.53
N PHE A 306 5.66 -10.65 10.58
CA PHE A 306 5.98 -9.51 9.72
C PHE A 306 6.39 -8.27 10.52
N PHE A 307 5.63 -7.91 11.56
CA PHE A 307 5.93 -6.73 12.37
C PHE A 307 7.03 -6.95 13.43
N LYS A 308 7.54 -8.18 13.59
CA LYS A 308 8.76 -8.46 14.38
C LYS A 308 10.04 -8.26 13.58
N LEU A 309 9.96 -8.13 12.25
CA LEU A 309 11.12 -7.84 11.41
C LEU A 309 11.74 -6.49 11.81
N PRO A 310 13.04 -6.27 11.56
CA PRO A 310 13.64 -4.96 11.72
C PRO A 310 12.84 -3.90 10.95
N SER A 311 12.68 -2.72 11.55
CA SER A 311 11.77 -1.69 11.05
C SER A 311 12.05 -1.27 9.61
N TYR A 312 13.32 -1.30 9.20
CA TYR A 312 13.74 -1.09 7.82
C TYR A 312 12.97 -1.97 6.81
N TYR A 313 12.85 -3.27 7.10
CA TYR A 313 12.31 -4.24 6.16
C TYR A 313 10.79 -4.16 6.05
N TRP A 314 10.06 -4.18 7.16
CA TRP A 314 8.61 -4.13 7.07
C TRP A 314 8.11 -2.76 6.58
N ARG A 315 8.75 -1.64 6.99
CA ARG A 315 8.40 -0.30 6.49
C ARG A 315 8.71 -0.18 5.00
N GLY A 316 9.89 -0.65 4.60
CA GLY A 316 10.31 -0.63 3.20
C GLY A 316 9.40 -1.48 2.31
N TYR A 317 8.95 -2.65 2.80
CA TYR A 317 7.97 -3.49 2.10
C TYR A 317 6.68 -2.70 1.87
N MET A 318 6.03 -2.21 2.94
CA MET A 318 4.77 -1.46 2.84
C MET A 318 4.85 -0.20 1.98
N ALA A 319 6.03 0.45 1.93
CA ALA A 319 6.26 1.67 1.17
C ALA A 319 6.70 1.43 -0.28
N SER A 320 6.85 0.16 -0.70
CA SER A 320 7.47 -0.26 -1.97
C SER A 320 8.84 0.39 -2.21
N GLN A 321 9.68 0.43 -1.18
CA GLN A 321 11.01 1.06 -1.18
C GLN A 321 12.17 0.05 -1.14
N LEU A 322 11.92 -1.21 -0.78
CA LEU A 322 12.96 -2.24 -0.82
C LEU A 322 13.33 -2.57 -2.27
N SER A 323 14.63 -2.70 -2.53
CA SER A 323 15.15 -3.31 -3.75
C SER A 323 14.77 -4.79 -3.85
N SER A 324 14.84 -5.37 -5.05
CA SER A 324 14.61 -6.80 -5.24
C SER A 324 15.58 -7.67 -4.42
N GLY A 325 16.81 -7.22 -4.22
CA GLY A 325 17.78 -7.91 -3.36
C GLY A 325 17.36 -7.89 -1.89
N GLU A 326 16.90 -6.74 -1.40
CA GLU A 326 16.40 -6.60 -0.03
C GLU A 326 15.09 -7.35 0.19
N LEU A 327 14.26 -7.51 -0.84
CA LEU A 327 13.07 -8.36 -0.78
C LEU A 327 13.41 -9.84 -0.58
N ILE A 328 14.53 -10.32 -1.14
CA ILE A 328 15.04 -11.67 -0.82
C ILE A 328 15.45 -11.74 0.65
N ILE A 329 16.17 -10.73 1.17
CA ILE A 329 16.56 -10.70 2.59
C ILE A 329 15.32 -10.65 3.49
N PHE A 330 14.34 -9.83 3.15
CA PHE A 330 13.03 -9.79 3.80
C PHE A 330 12.37 -11.18 3.81
N ALA A 331 12.38 -11.90 2.69
CA ALA A 331 11.82 -13.25 2.59
C ALA A 331 12.53 -14.23 3.54
N LEU A 332 13.87 -14.20 3.55
CA LEU A 332 14.69 -15.07 4.40
C LEU A 332 14.48 -14.79 5.89
N LEU A 333 14.43 -13.51 6.28
CA LEU A 333 14.14 -13.12 7.65
C LEU A 333 12.73 -13.52 8.07
N THR A 334 11.74 -13.31 7.20
CA THR A 334 10.35 -13.74 7.43
C THR A 334 10.28 -15.25 7.64
N PHE A 335 10.92 -16.02 6.77
CA PHE A 335 10.97 -17.49 6.86
C PHE A 335 11.67 -17.96 8.14
N ALA A 336 12.79 -17.34 8.51
CA ALA A 336 13.54 -17.68 9.71
C ALA A 336 12.73 -17.43 10.99
N LEU A 337 11.96 -16.34 11.05
CA LEU A 337 11.14 -15.98 12.22
C LEU A 337 9.76 -16.65 12.26
N ALA A 338 9.26 -17.08 11.11
CA ALA A 338 7.95 -17.72 10.98
C ALA A 338 7.87 -19.05 11.75
N ASN A 339 6.67 -19.40 12.21
CA ASN A 339 6.40 -20.74 12.74
C ASN A 339 6.38 -21.79 11.59
N ASN A 340 6.36 -23.08 11.94
CA ASN A 340 6.43 -24.16 10.93
C ASN A 340 5.23 -24.19 9.98
N ASP A 341 4.05 -23.76 10.45
CA ASP A 341 2.85 -23.66 9.62
C ASP A 341 3.03 -22.61 8.50
N ILE A 342 3.45 -21.39 8.84
CA ILE A 342 3.72 -20.33 7.86
C ILE A 342 4.89 -20.71 6.94
N ARG A 343 5.94 -21.36 7.45
CA ARG A 343 7.03 -21.87 6.60
C ARG A 343 6.54 -22.88 5.57
N ALA A 344 5.68 -23.82 5.98
CA ALA A 344 5.11 -24.81 5.08
C ALA A 344 4.25 -24.13 3.99
N LYS A 345 3.37 -23.20 4.38
CA LYS A 345 2.53 -22.43 3.45
C LYS A 345 3.35 -21.61 2.46
N LEU A 346 4.41 -20.93 2.91
CA LEU A 346 5.36 -20.21 2.05
C LEU A 346 5.99 -21.12 0.98
N MET A 347 6.45 -22.31 1.39
CA MET A 347 7.08 -23.27 0.47
C MET A 347 6.08 -23.86 -0.51
N VAL A 348 4.88 -24.25 -0.04
CA VAL A 348 3.82 -24.74 -0.91
C VAL A 348 3.45 -23.68 -1.94
N HIS A 349 3.26 -22.42 -1.51
CA HIS A 349 2.93 -21.30 -2.40
C HIS A 349 4.04 -21.03 -3.43
N LEU A 350 5.31 -21.06 -3.02
CA LEU A 350 6.44 -20.84 -3.93
C LEU A 350 6.53 -21.86 -5.07
N PHE A 351 6.18 -23.11 -4.82
CA PHE A 351 6.35 -24.19 -5.81
C PHE A 351 5.07 -24.65 -6.50
N SER A 352 3.90 -24.41 -5.90
CA SER A 352 2.62 -24.93 -6.39
C SER A 352 1.72 -23.85 -6.97
N ASP A 353 1.89 -22.59 -6.55
CA ASP A 353 1.04 -21.48 -7.02
C ASP A 353 1.64 -20.80 -8.27
N PRO A 354 0.80 -20.38 -9.25
CA PRO A 354 1.26 -19.61 -10.41
C PRO A 354 2.06 -18.36 -10.05
N ALA A 355 1.77 -17.70 -8.93
CA ALA A 355 2.49 -16.53 -8.44
C ALA A 355 3.94 -16.88 -8.07
N GLY A 356 4.21 -18.08 -7.58
CA GLY A 356 5.56 -18.57 -7.30
C GLY A 356 6.40 -18.68 -8.57
N ARG A 357 5.83 -19.25 -9.64
CA ARG A 357 6.49 -19.28 -10.96
C ARG A 357 6.70 -17.88 -11.53
N TYR A 358 5.67 -17.03 -11.47
CA TYR A 358 5.74 -15.63 -11.92
C TYR A 358 6.87 -14.86 -11.22
N LEU A 359 7.02 -15.07 -9.91
CA LEU A 359 8.11 -14.51 -9.12
C LEU A 359 9.49 -14.98 -9.61
N LEU A 360 9.68 -16.30 -9.73
CA LEU A 360 10.96 -16.87 -10.16
C LEU A 360 11.36 -16.38 -11.55
N ASP A 361 10.42 -16.36 -12.50
CA ASP A 361 10.64 -15.87 -13.86
C ASP A 361 11.07 -14.40 -13.86
N ALA A 362 10.49 -13.56 -13.00
CA ALA A 362 10.85 -12.15 -12.87
C ALA A 362 12.28 -11.95 -12.32
N TYR A 363 12.73 -12.79 -11.39
CA TYR A 363 14.12 -12.76 -10.88
C TYR A 363 15.13 -13.34 -11.87
N VAL A 364 14.79 -14.43 -12.57
CA VAL A 364 15.62 -15.01 -13.63
C VAL A 364 15.81 -14.00 -14.77
N LYS A 365 14.73 -13.36 -15.22
CA LYS A 365 14.80 -12.31 -16.25
C LYS A 365 15.71 -11.17 -15.81
N ARG A 366 15.55 -10.68 -14.58
CA ARG A 366 16.44 -9.65 -14.03
C ARG A 366 17.90 -10.08 -14.05
N TYR A 367 18.21 -11.30 -13.61
CA TYR A 367 19.59 -11.80 -13.58
C TYR A 367 20.19 -11.85 -14.99
N ARG A 368 19.41 -12.31 -15.98
CA ARG A 368 19.83 -12.36 -17.39
C ARG A 368 20.07 -10.97 -17.99
N ASP A 369 19.20 -10.01 -17.66
CA ASP A 369 19.22 -8.66 -18.23
C ASP A 369 20.14 -7.71 -17.44
N SER A 370 20.73 -8.17 -16.33
CA SER A 370 21.72 -7.41 -15.57
C SER A 370 23.05 -7.37 -16.35
N PRO A 371 23.70 -6.21 -16.48
CA PRO A 371 25.01 -6.15 -17.13
C PRO A 371 25.99 -7.09 -16.43
N SER A 372 26.60 -8.00 -17.19
CA SER A 372 27.66 -8.88 -16.66
C SER A 372 28.74 -8.01 -16.02
N PRO A 373 29.26 -8.35 -14.83
CA PRO A 373 30.47 -7.70 -14.33
C PRO A 373 31.59 -7.94 -15.36
N SER A 374 32.20 -6.85 -15.81
CA SER A 374 33.35 -6.89 -16.72
C SER A 374 34.48 -7.71 -16.08
N PRO A 375 35.15 -8.61 -16.83
CA PRO A 375 36.21 -9.44 -16.28
C PRO A 375 37.50 -8.62 -16.19
N SER A 376 37.69 -7.88 -15.10
CA SER A 376 38.99 -7.30 -14.77
C SER A 376 39.09 -6.91 -13.29
N SER A 377 39.44 -7.87 -12.45
CA SER A 377 40.60 -7.87 -11.54
C SER A 377 40.37 -8.91 -10.46
N SER A 378 41.31 -9.84 -10.37
CA SER A 378 41.33 -10.95 -9.41
C SER A 378 41.15 -10.44 -7.98
N PRO A 379 40.38 -11.13 -7.11
CA PRO A 379 40.31 -10.74 -5.71
C PRO A 379 41.62 -11.15 -5.03
N SER A 380 42.47 -10.17 -4.71
CA SER A 380 43.50 -10.39 -3.70
C SER A 380 42.79 -10.54 -2.35
N SER A 381 43.04 -11.66 -1.71
CA SER A 381 42.62 -12.01 -0.36
C SER A 381 43.01 -10.91 0.65
N SER A 382 42.03 -10.21 1.21
CA SER A 382 42.14 -9.59 2.53
C SER A 382 40.77 -9.55 3.21
N LEU A 383 40.55 -10.51 4.10
CA LEU A 383 39.59 -10.40 5.19
C LEU A 383 40.05 -9.25 6.09
N SER A 384 39.41 -8.08 5.97
CA SER A 384 39.52 -7.03 6.98
C SER A 384 38.19 -6.31 7.15
N ALA A 385 37.66 -6.44 8.36
CA ALA A 385 36.66 -5.63 9.06
C ALA A 385 35.55 -4.93 8.25
N LEU A 386 34.31 -5.34 8.53
CA LEU A 386 33.11 -4.52 8.34
C LEU A 386 33.35 -3.10 8.93
N PRO A 387 33.07 -2.02 8.18
CA PRO A 387 33.14 -0.67 8.72
C PRO A 387 32.05 -0.50 9.78
N THR A 388 32.48 -0.11 10.98
CA THR A 388 31.60 0.32 12.07
C THR A 388 30.88 1.60 11.64
N PRO A 389 29.56 1.74 11.85
CA PRO A 389 28.86 2.98 11.52
C PRO A 389 29.41 4.13 12.36
N ALA A 390 29.75 5.24 11.70
CA ALA A 390 30.22 6.45 12.37
C ALA A 390 29.13 7.00 13.32
N PRO A 391 29.50 7.49 14.51
CA PRO A 391 28.54 8.13 15.42
C PRO A 391 28.00 9.42 14.80
N ALA A 392 26.68 9.62 14.91
CA ALA A 392 26.02 10.85 14.49
C ALA A 392 26.61 12.07 15.23
N PRO A 393 26.73 13.24 14.57
CA PRO A 393 27.23 14.44 15.23
C PRO A 393 26.27 14.85 16.37
N ALA A 394 26.85 15.13 17.54
CA ALA A 394 26.14 15.64 18.70
C ALA A 394 25.51 17.00 18.36
N VAL A 395 24.17 17.05 18.34
CA VAL A 395 23.44 18.32 18.31
C VAL A 395 23.45 18.88 19.72
N GLU A 396 24.25 19.91 19.92
CA GLU A 396 24.30 20.68 21.16
C GLU A 396 22.98 21.46 21.31
N VAL A 397 22.08 20.95 22.15
CA VAL A 397 20.82 21.62 22.49
C VAL A 397 21.13 22.78 23.42
N LYS A 398 21.20 24.00 22.88
CA LYS A 398 21.20 25.23 23.67
C LYS A 398 19.81 25.43 24.29
N LEU A 399 19.68 25.06 25.56
CA LEU A 399 18.52 25.41 26.39
C LEU A 399 18.49 26.94 26.59
N PRO A 400 17.35 27.62 26.37
CA PRO A 400 17.23 29.04 26.72
C PRO A 400 17.27 29.23 28.24
N ALA A 401 17.95 30.30 28.66
CA ALA A 401 18.13 30.67 30.06
C ALA A 401 16.81 31.09 30.72
N SER A 402 16.60 30.58 31.94
CA SER A 402 15.82 31.16 33.05
C SER A 402 14.39 31.64 32.75
N LEU A 403 13.42 30.81 33.14
CA LEU A 403 12.11 31.27 33.61
C LEU A 403 12.28 31.94 34.98
N GLU A 404 11.98 33.23 35.06
CA GLU A 404 11.75 33.94 36.33
C GLU A 404 10.35 33.58 36.87
N PRO A 405 10.17 33.44 38.20
CA PRO A 405 8.92 33.02 38.81
C PRO A 405 7.99 34.19 39.16
N ASN A 406 6.68 33.97 38.96
CA ASN A 406 5.54 34.67 39.58
C ASN A 406 5.38 36.18 39.33
N GLN A 407 4.23 36.54 38.73
CA GLN A 407 3.37 37.61 39.25
C GLN A 407 1.95 37.53 38.66
N ALA A 408 1.00 37.31 39.58
CA ALA A 408 -0.46 37.59 39.59
C ALA A 408 -1.35 36.98 38.49
#